data_AF-A0A1Z4RSB5-F1
#
_entry.id   AF-A0A1Z4RSB5-F1
#
_cell.length_a   1.000
_cell.length_b   1.000
_cell.length_c   1.000
_cell.angle_alpha   90.00
_cell.angle_beta   90.00
_cell.angle_gamma   90.00
#
_symmetry.space_group_name_H-M   'P 1'
#
loop_
_entity.id
_entity.type
_entity.pdbx_description
1 polymer ?
#
loop_
_entity_poly.entity_id
_entity_poly.type
_entity_poly.pdbx_seq_one_letter_code
_entity_poly.pdbx_strand_id
1 'polypeptide(L)'
;MTSNYITNSIFNTNAYVSEAWYGGYKLEVDITTKSLASDWSIDFKLPYNIRDAYGVNLTKNSNGGYSFSGQGDWEDLQPGEKAKAIFIIDNKGQKPFVPEFIPQDYKIPSSPAIKVGFEQHADNTIYNTQMQNKDWKVNWSNNMYKFATVVDDSPHSGGKSLKISYPANQQADTGAAWLVPSQKEYYLSYWVKFEQNFDFNGSKLSGGKLPGMGSGDLCSGGQPCTGTNGFTSRYMWREDGKATLYLYHMGNTGKYGEDFDFQGSDGRDKYFQPGKWHNLVQRVKINDGTLSNGEIDVWMDKEQVLNLDNLKFVTNNDGVDSLYFSSFHGGNGSEWWPERDVSAYFDDFVVSTNASDVGL
;
A
#
# COMPACT_ATOMS: atom_id res chain seq x y z
N MET A 1 15.00 18.26 -25.16
CA MET A 1 14.34 16.97 -24.91
C MET A 1 13.41 17.18 -23.74
N THR A 2 12.12 17.15 -24.00
CA THR A 2 11.02 17.45 -23.08
C THR A 2 10.85 16.31 -22.09
N SER A 3 11.08 16.61 -20.81
CA SER A 3 10.65 15.75 -19.70
C SER A 3 9.19 16.06 -19.41
N ASN A 4 8.29 15.15 -19.76
CA ASN A 4 6.91 15.17 -19.29
C ASN A 4 6.90 14.62 -17.86
N TYR A 5 7.10 15.48 -16.87
CA TYR A 5 6.73 15.14 -15.50
C TYR A 5 5.22 15.24 -15.40
N ILE A 6 4.54 14.10 -15.26
CA ILE A 6 3.14 14.09 -14.80
C ILE A 6 3.20 14.48 -13.33
N THR A 7 2.96 15.74 -13.01
CA THR A 7 2.90 16.21 -11.63
C THR A 7 1.58 15.73 -11.02
N ASN A 8 1.64 14.66 -10.22
CA ASN A 8 0.52 14.21 -9.38
C ASN A 8 0.32 15.17 -8.21
N SER A 9 -0.07 16.41 -8.50
CA SER A 9 -0.38 17.37 -7.45
C SER A 9 -1.74 17.07 -6.83
N ILE A 10 -1.73 16.88 -5.52
CA ILE A 10 -2.96 16.81 -4.69
C ILE A 10 -3.65 18.18 -4.59
N PHE A 11 -2.96 19.27 -4.92
CA PHE A 11 -3.52 20.62 -4.89
C PHE A 11 -3.95 21.09 -6.27
N ASN A 12 -5.14 21.68 -6.34
CA ASN A 12 -5.54 22.56 -7.41
C ASN A 12 -5.36 24.01 -6.93
N THR A 13 -4.57 24.80 -7.64
CA THR A 13 -4.38 26.23 -7.35
C THR A 13 -4.95 27.08 -8.48
N ASN A 14 -5.64 28.15 -8.12
CA ASN A 14 -6.10 29.17 -9.06
C ASN A 14 -5.63 30.54 -8.57
N ALA A 15 -4.72 31.16 -9.29
CA ALA A 15 -4.12 32.43 -8.90
C ALA A 15 -4.49 33.57 -9.84
N TYR A 16 -4.81 34.72 -9.26
CA TYR A 16 -5.24 35.90 -10.02
C TYR A 16 -4.89 37.20 -9.29
N VAL A 17 -4.66 38.25 -10.07
CA VAL A 17 -4.48 39.61 -9.54
C VAL A 17 -5.86 40.21 -9.27
N SER A 18 -6.22 40.39 -8.01
CA SER A 18 -7.53 40.96 -7.63
C SER A 18 -7.54 42.49 -7.60
N GLU A 19 -6.36 43.10 -7.42
CA GLU A 19 -6.21 44.56 -7.41
C GLU A 19 -4.79 44.96 -7.83
N ALA A 20 -4.62 46.08 -8.51
CA ALA A 20 -3.32 46.63 -8.88
C ALA A 20 -3.30 48.16 -8.73
N TRP A 21 -2.17 48.70 -8.27
CA TRP A 21 -1.93 50.13 -8.11
C TRP A 21 -0.52 50.50 -8.56
N TYR A 22 -0.21 51.78 -8.57
CA TYR A 22 1.14 52.23 -8.92
C TYR A 22 2.15 51.76 -7.88
N GLY A 23 3.06 50.88 -8.26
CA GLY A 23 4.09 50.33 -7.38
C GLY A 23 3.71 49.03 -6.68
N GLY A 24 2.50 48.49 -6.87
CA GLY A 24 2.18 47.19 -6.29
C GLY A 24 0.87 46.55 -6.78
N TYR A 25 0.62 45.34 -6.32
CA TYR A 25 -0.61 44.60 -6.62
C TYR A 25 -0.91 43.57 -5.54
N LYS A 26 -2.18 43.14 -5.51
CA LYS A 26 -2.69 42.07 -4.65
C LYS A 26 -2.89 40.82 -5.49
N LEU A 27 -2.21 39.75 -5.09
CA LEU A 27 -2.31 38.43 -5.69
C LEU A 27 -3.09 37.52 -4.73
N GLU A 28 -4.15 36.91 -5.23
CA GLU A 28 -4.90 35.89 -4.49
C GLU A 28 -4.68 34.52 -5.11
N VAL A 29 -4.62 33.50 -4.26
CA VAL A 29 -4.48 32.10 -4.66
C VAL A 29 -5.54 31.29 -3.93
N ASP A 30 -6.50 30.78 -4.69
CA ASP A 30 -7.45 29.80 -4.19
C ASP A 30 -6.82 28.42 -4.27
N ILE A 31 -6.88 27.67 -3.17
CA ILE A 31 -6.26 26.37 -3.01
C ILE A 31 -7.37 25.38 -2.70
N THR A 32 -7.40 24.24 -3.39
CA THR A 32 -8.29 23.13 -3.06
C THR A 32 -7.50 21.84 -3.08
N THR A 33 -7.62 21.01 -2.05
CA THR A 33 -6.94 19.72 -2.01
C THR A 33 -7.85 18.58 -2.47
N LYS A 34 -7.28 17.57 -3.13
CA LYS A 34 -7.97 16.34 -3.57
C LYS A 34 -7.91 15.24 -2.50
N SER A 35 -7.00 15.37 -1.54
CA SER A 35 -6.76 14.42 -0.45
C SER A 35 -6.49 15.18 0.86
N LEU A 36 -6.43 14.47 2.00
CA LEU A 36 -5.94 15.08 3.24
C LEU A 36 -4.53 15.65 3.01
N ALA A 37 -4.30 16.89 3.44
CA ALA A 37 -3.01 17.56 3.38
C ALA A 37 -2.69 18.22 4.72
N SER A 38 -1.67 17.72 5.42
CA SER A 38 -1.22 18.20 6.73
C SER A 38 0.20 18.69 6.66
N ASP A 39 0.55 19.83 7.27
CA ASP A 39 1.87 20.51 7.22
C ASP A 39 2.25 21.09 5.84
N TRP A 40 1.26 21.37 4.98
CA TRP A 40 1.53 21.53 3.56
C TRP A 40 2.29 22.80 3.17
N SER A 41 3.06 22.74 2.07
CA SER A 41 3.80 23.88 1.53
C SER A 41 3.73 23.94 0.01
N ILE A 42 3.60 25.15 -0.54
CA ILE A 42 3.59 25.42 -1.98
C ILE A 42 4.69 26.43 -2.31
N ASP A 43 5.56 26.06 -3.25
CA ASP A 43 6.65 26.89 -3.72
C ASP A 43 6.24 27.71 -4.93
N PHE A 44 6.84 28.89 -5.09
CA PHE A 44 6.71 29.67 -6.30
C PHE A 44 7.89 30.62 -6.47
N LYS A 45 8.12 31.03 -7.72
CA LYS A 45 9.11 32.05 -8.06
C LYS A 45 8.41 33.34 -8.43
N LEU A 46 8.80 34.41 -7.74
CA LEU A 46 8.28 35.75 -7.98
C LEU A 46 9.47 36.70 -8.21
N PRO A 47 9.49 37.49 -9.30
CA PRO A 47 10.57 38.44 -9.56
C PRO A 47 10.50 39.71 -8.68
N TYR A 48 9.52 39.76 -7.77
CA TYR A 48 9.16 40.90 -6.95
C TYR A 48 9.20 40.54 -5.47
N ASN A 49 9.21 41.56 -4.61
CA ASN A 49 9.15 41.34 -3.16
C ASN A 49 7.69 41.28 -2.69
N ILE A 50 7.40 40.30 -1.84
CA ILE A 50 6.15 40.24 -1.09
C ILE A 50 6.32 41.06 0.18
N ARG A 51 5.44 42.05 0.36
CA ARG A 51 5.41 42.95 1.52
C ARG A 51 4.64 42.32 2.68
N ASP A 52 3.47 41.75 2.38
CA ASP A 52 2.57 41.15 3.36
C ASP A 52 1.95 39.86 2.79
N ALA A 53 1.67 38.90 3.67
CA ALA A 53 0.93 37.68 3.36
C ALA A 53 -0.20 37.47 4.39
N TYR A 54 -1.36 37.01 3.93
CA TYR A 54 -2.52 36.74 4.78
C TYR A 54 -3.13 35.37 4.47
N GLY A 55 -3.62 34.71 5.53
CA GLY A 55 -4.21 33.37 5.47
C GLY A 55 -3.20 32.23 5.37
N VAL A 56 -1.90 32.54 5.30
CA VAL A 56 -0.83 31.57 5.12
C VAL A 56 0.44 32.06 5.81
N ASN A 57 1.29 31.12 6.21
CA ASN A 57 2.65 31.40 6.63
C ASN A 57 3.55 31.50 5.39
N LEU A 58 4.28 32.60 5.21
CA LEU A 58 5.16 32.81 4.06
C LEU A 58 6.63 32.75 4.46
N THR A 59 7.43 32.00 3.71
CA THR A 59 8.89 31.89 3.87
C THR A 59 9.60 32.32 2.58
N LYS A 60 10.69 33.06 2.69
CA LYS A 60 11.58 33.39 1.57
C LYS A 60 12.75 32.40 1.52
N ASN A 61 12.94 31.75 0.38
CA ASN A 61 13.90 30.66 0.23
C ASN A 61 15.29 31.16 -0.13
N SER A 62 16.31 30.39 0.24
CA SER A 62 17.72 30.69 -0.09
C SER A 62 18.00 30.70 -1.60
N ASN A 63 17.17 30.02 -2.40
CA ASN A 63 17.24 29.99 -3.86
C ASN A 63 16.58 31.20 -4.55
N GLY A 64 16.10 32.19 -3.79
CA GLY A 64 15.45 33.39 -4.30
C GLY A 64 13.95 33.25 -4.60
N GLY A 65 13.35 32.07 -4.38
CA GLY A 65 11.91 31.84 -4.43
C GLY A 65 11.20 32.07 -3.10
N TYR A 66 9.92 31.72 -3.06
CA TYR A 66 9.05 31.78 -1.90
C TYR A 66 8.37 30.44 -1.68
N SER A 67 8.06 30.11 -0.43
CA SER A 67 7.20 28.99 -0.03
C SER A 67 6.10 29.51 0.88
N PHE A 68 4.89 29.00 0.77
CA PHE A 68 3.83 29.29 1.73
C PHE A 68 3.09 28.04 2.20
N SER A 69 2.64 28.06 3.45
CA SER A 69 1.94 26.97 4.11
C SER A 69 0.67 27.45 4.81
N GLY A 70 -0.20 26.49 5.16
CA GLY A 70 -1.40 26.75 5.93
C GLY A 70 -1.14 27.46 7.26
N GLN A 71 -2.12 28.21 7.74
CA GLN A 71 -2.10 28.89 9.04
C GLN A 71 -3.44 28.68 9.74
N GLY A 72 -3.42 28.35 11.04
CA GLY A 72 -4.64 28.15 11.82
C GLY A 72 -5.46 26.98 11.28
N ASP A 73 -6.76 27.19 11.04
CA ASP A 73 -7.68 26.15 10.53
C ASP A 73 -7.30 25.59 9.15
N TRP A 74 -6.30 26.15 8.47
CA TRP A 74 -5.80 25.68 7.18
C TRP A 74 -4.43 24.99 7.26
N GLU A 75 -3.85 24.80 8.45
CA GLU A 75 -2.64 23.99 8.65
C GLU A 75 -2.85 22.55 8.14
N ASP A 76 -4.05 22.03 8.37
CA ASP A 76 -4.56 20.79 7.79
C ASP A 76 -5.74 21.09 6.86
N LEU A 77 -5.78 20.46 5.69
CA LEU A 77 -6.89 20.55 4.73
C LEU A 77 -7.46 19.16 4.44
N GLN A 78 -8.74 18.98 4.69
CA GLN A 78 -9.49 17.79 4.29
C GLN A 78 -9.76 17.78 2.78
N PRO A 79 -10.03 16.61 2.16
CA PRO A 79 -10.38 16.53 0.75
C PRO A 79 -11.54 17.48 0.38
N GLY A 80 -11.31 18.34 -0.59
CA GLY A 80 -12.29 19.34 -1.06
C GLY A 80 -12.33 20.63 -0.25
N GLU A 81 -11.63 20.73 0.88
CA GLU A 81 -11.51 21.99 1.62
C GLU A 81 -10.71 23.02 0.83
N LYS A 82 -11.03 24.27 1.12
CA LYS A 82 -10.49 25.43 0.42
C LYS A 82 -9.75 26.34 1.36
N ALA A 83 -8.52 26.68 0.99
CA ALA A 83 -7.75 27.74 1.61
C ALA A 83 -7.55 28.89 0.62
N LYS A 84 -7.27 30.08 1.14
CA LYS A 84 -6.98 31.26 0.32
C LYS A 84 -5.74 31.98 0.82
N ALA A 85 -4.72 32.05 -0.03
CA ALA A 85 -3.54 32.87 0.22
C ALA A 85 -3.70 34.25 -0.41
N ILE A 86 -3.33 35.31 0.32
CA ILE A 86 -3.33 36.69 -0.20
C ILE A 86 -1.93 37.28 -0.03
N PHE A 87 -1.35 37.80 -1.11
CA PHE A 87 -0.04 38.44 -1.11
C PHE A 87 -0.12 39.89 -1.58
N ILE A 88 0.52 40.79 -0.83
CA ILE A 88 0.72 42.19 -1.23
C ILE A 88 2.12 42.33 -1.79
N ILE A 89 2.23 42.66 -3.08
CA ILE A 89 3.49 42.60 -3.83
C ILE A 89 3.91 44.01 -4.27
N ASP A 90 5.18 44.34 -4.04
CA ASP A 90 5.82 45.54 -4.60
C ASP A 90 6.44 45.23 -5.96
N ASN A 91 5.85 45.76 -7.02
CA ASN A 91 6.30 45.56 -8.40
C ASN A 91 7.13 46.72 -8.94
N LYS A 92 7.45 47.74 -8.13
CA LYS A 92 8.21 48.94 -8.53
C LYS A 92 7.66 49.62 -9.80
N GLY A 93 6.35 49.59 -10.01
CA GLY A 93 5.68 50.19 -11.17
C GLY A 93 5.72 49.33 -12.44
N GLN A 94 6.25 48.10 -12.36
CA GLN A 94 6.22 47.13 -13.45
C GLN A 94 4.86 46.41 -13.52
N LYS A 95 4.63 45.65 -14.60
CA LYS A 95 3.37 44.91 -14.79
C LYS A 95 3.23 43.80 -13.71
N PRO A 96 2.03 43.60 -13.13
CA PRO A 96 1.76 42.47 -12.25
C PRO A 96 2.14 41.12 -12.90
N PHE A 97 2.73 40.23 -12.11
CA PHE A 97 3.12 38.89 -12.52
C PHE A 97 2.35 37.86 -11.70
N VAL A 98 1.69 36.92 -12.36
CA VAL A 98 1.07 35.77 -11.71
C VAL A 98 2.06 34.61 -11.82
N PRO A 99 2.67 34.17 -10.71
CA PRO A 99 3.64 33.08 -10.74
C PRO A 99 2.93 31.74 -10.98
N GLU A 100 3.69 30.79 -11.53
CA GLU A 100 3.31 29.39 -11.46
C GLU A 100 3.58 28.89 -10.04
N PHE A 101 2.59 28.22 -9.48
CA PHE A 101 2.69 27.57 -8.18
C PHE A 101 3.14 26.15 -8.40
N ILE A 102 4.23 25.79 -7.75
CA ILE A 102 4.82 24.47 -7.75
C ILE A 102 4.53 23.92 -6.35
N PRO A 103 3.45 23.14 -6.19
CA PRO A 103 3.26 22.39 -4.97
C PRO A 103 4.55 21.64 -4.67
N GLN A 104 5.12 21.84 -3.48
CA GLN A 104 6.15 20.92 -3.04
C GLN A 104 5.47 19.55 -3.07
N ASP A 105 6.05 18.60 -3.81
CA ASP A 105 5.58 17.23 -3.78
C ASP A 105 5.42 16.89 -2.30
N TYR A 106 4.16 16.66 -1.89
CA TYR A 106 3.93 16.06 -0.61
C TYR A 106 4.60 14.70 -0.68
N LYS A 107 5.83 14.65 -0.20
CA LYS A 107 6.29 13.49 0.52
C LYS A 107 5.33 13.41 1.70
N ILE A 108 4.19 12.74 1.48
CA ILE A 108 3.69 11.79 2.48
C ILE A 108 4.97 11.19 3.02
N PRO A 109 5.31 11.33 4.32
CA PRO A 109 6.55 10.81 4.83
C PRO A 109 6.61 9.35 4.42
N SER A 110 7.33 9.07 3.33
CA SER A 110 7.36 7.76 2.75
C SER A 110 8.17 7.03 3.79
N SER A 111 7.52 6.11 4.51
CA SER A 111 8.32 5.04 5.08
C SER A 111 9.12 4.51 3.90
N PRO A 112 10.47 4.50 3.96
CA PRO A 112 11.26 3.95 2.89
C PRO A 112 10.67 2.58 2.55
N ALA A 113 10.43 2.34 1.27
CA ALA A 113 9.86 1.08 0.83
C ALA A 113 10.67 -0.07 1.42
N ILE A 114 9.99 -0.98 2.10
CA ILE A 114 10.61 -2.18 2.65
C ILE A 114 10.73 -3.16 1.49
N LYS A 115 11.95 -3.51 1.09
CA LYS A 115 12.23 -4.40 -0.04
C LYS A 115 13.02 -5.61 0.45
N VAL A 116 12.49 -6.82 0.23
CA VAL A 116 13.08 -8.08 0.71
C VAL A 116 13.05 -9.12 -0.41
N GLY A 117 14.23 -9.40 -0.96
CA GLY A 117 14.49 -10.51 -1.91
C GLY A 117 15.39 -11.61 -1.33
N PHE A 118 15.60 -11.64 -0.01
CA PHE A 118 16.34 -12.69 0.71
C PHE A 118 17.84 -12.86 0.38
N GLU A 119 18.42 -12.00 -0.47
CA GLU A 119 19.81 -12.09 -0.94
C GLU A 119 20.90 -12.08 0.13
N GLN A 120 20.58 -11.58 1.32
CA GLN A 120 21.52 -11.53 2.44
C GLN A 120 21.70 -12.87 3.18
N HIS A 121 20.89 -13.88 2.84
CA HIS A 121 20.96 -15.20 3.46
C HIS A 121 21.77 -16.18 2.63
N ALA A 122 22.41 -17.13 3.30
CA ALA A 122 23.02 -18.27 2.62
C ALA A 122 21.94 -19.22 2.09
N ASP A 123 22.29 -20.03 1.09
CA ASP A 123 21.44 -21.13 0.65
C ASP A 123 21.16 -22.12 1.80
N ASN A 124 20.01 -22.77 1.75
CA ASN A 124 19.47 -23.67 2.79
C ASN A 124 19.33 -23.03 4.19
N THR A 125 19.22 -21.71 4.29
CA THR A 125 18.99 -21.03 5.57
C THR A 125 17.56 -21.28 6.06
N ILE A 126 17.41 -21.95 7.20
CA ILE A 126 16.12 -22.07 7.89
C ILE A 126 15.63 -20.67 8.26
N TYR A 127 14.47 -20.27 7.74
CA TYR A 127 13.93 -18.92 7.89
C TYR A 127 13.14 -18.75 9.20
N ASN A 128 13.78 -19.09 10.31
CA ASN A 128 13.25 -18.94 11.66
C ASN A 128 13.15 -17.45 12.08
N THR A 129 12.62 -17.18 13.27
CA THR A 129 12.46 -15.81 13.79
C THR A 129 13.76 -14.99 13.80
N GLN A 130 14.91 -15.61 14.05
CA GLN A 130 16.19 -14.91 14.04
C GLN A 130 16.56 -14.44 12.63
N MET A 131 16.34 -15.28 11.61
CA MET A 131 16.62 -14.94 10.22
C MET A 131 15.60 -13.92 9.69
N GLN A 132 14.31 -14.09 10.01
CA GLN A 132 13.28 -13.11 9.69
C GLN A 132 13.59 -11.71 10.25
N ASN A 133 14.15 -11.62 11.47
CA ASN A 133 14.52 -10.32 12.07
C ASN A 133 15.67 -9.59 11.35
N LYS A 134 16.33 -10.23 10.38
CA LYS A 134 17.29 -9.53 9.51
C LYS A 134 16.58 -8.78 8.36
N ASP A 135 15.37 -9.19 8.00
CA ASP A 135 14.60 -8.60 6.89
C ASP A 135 13.41 -7.76 7.39
N TRP A 136 12.78 -8.20 8.49
CA TRP A 136 11.50 -7.71 8.96
C TRP A 136 11.51 -7.43 10.45
N LYS A 137 10.66 -6.50 10.90
CA LYS A 137 10.32 -6.39 12.33
C LYS A 137 9.28 -7.45 12.68
N VAL A 138 9.68 -8.57 13.27
CA VAL A 138 8.76 -9.68 13.55
C VAL A 138 7.93 -9.42 14.81
N ASN A 139 6.60 -9.49 14.70
CA ASN A 139 5.69 -9.50 15.85
C ASN A 139 5.56 -10.92 16.42
N TRP A 140 5.23 -11.87 15.55
CA TRP A 140 5.15 -13.29 15.88
C TRP A 140 5.49 -14.13 14.65
N SER A 141 5.89 -15.38 14.89
CA SER A 141 6.23 -16.35 13.84
C SER A 141 5.80 -17.74 14.28
N ASN A 142 5.06 -18.45 13.43
CA ASN A 142 4.52 -19.78 13.64
C ASN A 142 4.98 -20.73 12.52
N ASN A 143 5.55 -21.87 12.90
CA ASN A 143 6.04 -22.93 12.02
C ASN A 143 7.03 -22.54 10.89
N MET A 144 7.41 -21.27 10.75
CA MET A 144 8.43 -20.80 9.80
C MET A 144 9.77 -21.55 9.99
N TYR A 145 10.18 -21.81 11.24
CA TYR A 145 11.40 -22.56 11.55
C TYR A 145 11.38 -24.03 11.10
N LYS A 146 10.20 -24.59 10.76
CA LYS A 146 10.05 -25.96 10.28
C LYS A 146 9.93 -26.03 8.77
N PHE A 147 9.19 -25.09 8.18
CA PHE A 147 8.71 -25.19 6.81
C PHE A 147 9.21 -24.10 5.88
N ALA A 148 9.88 -23.07 6.40
CA ALA A 148 10.39 -21.96 5.60
C ALA A 148 11.92 -22.04 5.48
N THR A 149 12.44 -22.04 4.26
CA THR A 149 13.88 -22.11 3.97
C THR A 149 14.22 -21.15 2.84
N VAL A 150 15.29 -20.37 2.98
CA VAL A 150 15.82 -19.57 1.88
C VAL A 150 16.69 -20.48 1.00
N VAL A 151 16.42 -20.48 -0.31
CA VAL A 151 17.04 -21.38 -1.30
C VAL A 151 17.53 -20.60 -2.52
N ASP A 152 18.45 -21.17 -3.31
CA ASP A 152 19.00 -20.56 -4.53
C ASP A 152 18.67 -21.28 -5.85
N ASP A 153 17.86 -22.34 -5.80
CA ASP A 153 17.51 -23.18 -6.95
C ASP A 153 16.26 -22.72 -7.73
N SER A 154 15.47 -21.80 -7.15
CA SER A 154 14.31 -21.21 -7.81
C SER A 154 14.07 -19.73 -7.42
N PRO A 155 15.03 -18.81 -7.58
CA PRO A 155 14.80 -17.37 -7.42
C PRO A 155 13.87 -16.82 -8.52
N HIS A 156 13.13 -15.74 -8.22
CA HIS A 156 12.48 -14.93 -9.25
C HIS A 156 13.46 -13.89 -9.80
N SER A 157 14.10 -13.16 -8.89
CA SER A 157 15.17 -12.21 -9.21
C SER A 157 16.39 -12.47 -8.30
N GLY A 158 17.54 -11.88 -8.62
CA GLY A 158 18.75 -12.12 -7.83
C GLY A 158 19.18 -13.60 -7.82
N GLY A 159 19.50 -14.13 -6.65
CA GLY A 159 20.01 -15.48 -6.42
C GLY A 159 19.43 -16.19 -5.21
N LYS A 160 18.40 -15.65 -4.56
CA LYS A 160 17.71 -16.29 -3.42
C LYS A 160 16.19 -16.16 -3.55
N SER A 161 15.46 -17.06 -2.92
CA SER A 161 14.01 -16.95 -2.69
C SER A 161 13.62 -17.68 -1.42
N LEU A 162 12.45 -17.35 -0.87
CA LEU A 162 11.87 -18.07 0.26
C LEU A 162 11.02 -19.24 -0.22
N LYS A 163 11.44 -20.47 0.09
CA LYS A 163 10.65 -21.68 -0.11
C LYS A 163 9.82 -22.01 1.13
N ILE A 164 8.53 -22.27 0.93
CA ILE A 164 7.63 -22.88 1.90
C ILE A 164 7.35 -24.31 1.50
N SER A 165 7.66 -25.25 2.38
CA SER A 165 7.38 -26.69 2.22
C SER A 165 6.04 -27.05 2.86
N TYR A 166 5.19 -27.77 2.13
CA TYR A 166 3.90 -28.27 2.59
C TYR A 166 3.99 -29.81 2.65
N PRO A 167 4.07 -30.41 3.85
CA PRO A 167 4.21 -31.86 3.98
C PRO A 167 2.91 -32.59 3.63
N ALA A 168 3.04 -33.79 3.06
CA ALA A 168 1.94 -34.69 2.78
C ALA A 168 1.14 -34.99 4.05
N ASN A 169 -0.19 -34.99 3.94
CA ASN A 169 -1.12 -35.40 5.00
C ASN A 169 -0.93 -34.63 6.32
N GLN A 170 -0.51 -33.37 6.24
CA GLN A 170 -0.37 -32.50 7.40
C GLN A 170 -0.62 -31.04 7.02
N GLN A 171 -1.14 -30.26 7.97
CA GLN A 171 -1.16 -28.81 7.84
C GLN A 171 0.21 -28.21 8.20
N ALA A 172 0.80 -27.44 7.29
CA ALA A 172 2.02 -26.68 7.58
C ALA A 172 1.77 -25.55 8.60
N ASP A 173 0.62 -24.87 8.48
CA ASP A 173 0.21 -23.73 9.32
C ASP A 173 1.33 -22.68 9.46
N THR A 174 2.03 -22.41 8.35
CA THR A 174 3.15 -21.49 8.31
C THR A 174 2.63 -20.06 8.30
N GLY A 175 3.10 -19.22 9.22
CA GLY A 175 2.75 -17.82 9.23
C GLY A 175 3.65 -16.95 10.09
N ALA A 176 3.61 -15.65 9.82
CA ALA A 176 4.25 -14.62 10.61
C ALA A 176 3.50 -13.30 10.43
N ALA A 177 3.61 -12.42 11.42
CA ALA A 177 3.25 -11.01 11.26
C ALA A 177 4.54 -10.18 11.27
N TRP A 178 4.77 -9.49 10.17
CA TRP A 178 5.88 -8.56 10.00
C TRP A 178 5.35 -7.14 10.10
N LEU A 179 5.76 -6.44 11.14
CA LEU A 179 5.31 -5.08 11.42
C LEU A 179 5.92 -4.10 10.42
N VAL A 180 5.07 -3.21 9.94
CA VAL A 180 5.44 -2.03 9.16
C VAL A 180 4.93 -0.77 9.89
N PRO A 181 5.51 0.41 9.67
CA PRO A 181 4.99 1.64 10.27
C PRO A 181 3.51 1.83 9.90
N SER A 182 2.65 2.15 10.86
CA SER A 182 1.21 2.28 10.60
C SER A 182 0.92 3.40 9.59
N GLN A 183 0.16 3.10 8.53
CA GLN A 183 -0.23 4.07 7.50
C GLN A 183 -1.69 3.87 7.06
N LYS A 184 -2.31 4.92 6.55
CA LYS A 184 -3.69 4.85 6.03
C LYS A 184 -3.79 4.14 4.69
N GLU A 185 -2.69 4.07 3.94
CA GLU A 185 -2.63 3.41 2.65
C GLU A 185 -1.28 2.73 2.48
N TYR A 186 -1.30 1.47 2.05
CA TYR A 186 -0.10 0.74 1.64
C TYR A 186 -0.31 0.01 0.32
N TYR A 187 0.79 -0.12 -0.40
CA TYR A 187 0.97 -1.03 -1.51
C TYR A 187 1.84 -2.20 -1.05
N LEU A 188 1.41 -3.42 -1.35
CA LEU A 188 2.16 -4.66 -1.21
C LEU A 188 2.41 -5.22 -2.60
N SER A 189 3.64 -5.64 -2.90
CA SER A 189 3.95 -6.48 -4.05
C SER A 189 4.82 -7.65 -3.63
N TYR A 190 4.61 -8.81 -4.25
CA TYR A 190 5.53 -9.93 -4.18
C TYR A 190 5.31 -10.88 -5.35
N TRP A 191 6.28 -11.75 -5.57
CA TRP A 191 6.18 -12.84 -6.54
C TRP A 191 5.93 -14.15 -5.82
N VAL A 192 5.06 -14.98 -6.41
CA VAL A 192 4.78 -16.34 -5.94
C VAL A 192 4.86 -17.34 -7.09
N LYS A 193 5.47 -18.49 -6.82
CA LYS A 193 5.50 -19.63 -7.75
C LYS A 193 5.18 -20.90 -7.01
N PHE A 194 4.19 -21.63 -7.49
CA PHE A 194 3.91 -22.99 -7.05
C PHE A 194 4.77 -23.96 -7.85
N GLU A 195 5.25 -25.05 -7.26
CA GLU A 195 5.99 -26.07 -8.01
C GLU A 195 5.13 -26.69 -9.13
N GLN A 196 5.78 -27.34 -10.10
CA GLN A 196 5.12 -27.85 -11.32
C GLN A 196 3.96 -28.83 -11.05
N ASN A 197 4.03 -29.55 -9.94
CA ASN A 197 3.10 -30.58 -9.50
C ASN A 197 2.38 -30.20 -8.19
N PHE A 198 2.28 -28.91 -7.89
CA PHE A 198 1.61 -28.44 -6.67
C PHE A 198 0.18 -28.97 -6.58
N ASP A 199 -0.22 -29.37 -5.38
CA ASP A 199 -1.55 -29.89 -5.11
C ASP A 199 -2.45 -28.74 -4.63
N PHE A 200 -3.25 -28.16 -5.50
CA PHE A 200 -4.19 -27.11 -5.08
C PHE A 200 -5.44 -27.65 -4.36
N ASN A 201 -5.76 -28.92 -4.58
CA ASN A 201 -7.06 -29.50 -4.27
C ASN A 201 -7.09 -30.26 -2.95
N GLY A 202 -5.92 -30.56 -2.38
CA GLY A 202 -5.81 -31.36 -1.17
C GLY A 202 -6.41 -32.76 -1.37
N SER A 203 -6.70 -33.44 -0.27
CA SER A 203 -7.32 -34.78 -0.33
C SER A 203 -8.81 -34.74 -0.72
N LYS A 204 -9.54 -33.67 -0.38
CA LYS A 204 -10.98 -33.53 -0.69
C LYS A 204 -11.47 -32.09 -0.87
N LEU A 205 -10.85 -31.10 -0.23
CA LEU A 205 -11.25 -29.70 -0.24
C LEU A 205 -10.08 -28.81 -0.69
N SER A 206 -10.36 -27.92 -1.64
CA SER A 206 -9.34 -27.15 -2.32
C SER A 206 -9.10 -25.78 -1.69
N GLY A 207 -7.85 -25.49 -1.39
CA GLY A 207 -7.40 -24.12 -1.13
C GLY A 207 -6.41 -23.95 0.00
N GLY A 208 -5.81 -22.78 0.04
CA GLY A 208 -4.85 -22.40 1.05
C GLY A 208 -4.50 -20.92 1.00
N LYS A 209 -3.77 -20.47 2.03
CA LYS A 209 -3.56 -19.04 2.31
C LYS A 209 -2.28 -18.56 1.67
N LEU A 210 -2.28 -17.29 1.30
CA LEU A 210 -1.14 -16.56 0.80
C LEU A 210 -1.00 -15.21 1.54
N PRO A 211 0.22 -14.63 1.58
CA PRO A 211 0.47 -13.37 2.27
C PRO A 211 -0.41 -12.22 1.79
N GLY A 212 -0.75 -11.32 2.72
CA GLY A 212 -1.45 -10.06 2.43
C GLY A 212 -1.33 -9.05 3.58
N MET A 213 -1.94 -7.88 3.45
CA MET A 213 -1.84 -6.83 4.47
C MET A 213 -2.87 -7.01 5.60
N GLY A 214 -2.60 -6.38 6.74
CA GLY A 214 -3.52 -6.34 7.87
C GLY A 214 -3.22 -5.23 8.86
N SER A 215 -3.99 -5.22 9.94
CA SER A 215 -3.90 -4.25 11.03
C SER A 215 -4.17 -4.92 12.37
N GLY A 216 -3.58 -4.37 13.45
CA GLY A 216 -3.91 -4.71 14.84
C GLY A 216 -3.79 -6.21 15.13
N ASP A 217 -4.83 -6.79 15.72
CA ASP A 217 -4.87 -8.21 16.13
C ASP A 217 -5.03 -9.20 14.96
N LEU A 218 -5.04 -8.72 13.71
CA LEU A 218 -5.18 -9.54 12.51
C LEU A 218 -6.43 -10.45 12.55
N CYS A 219 -7.59 -9.84 12.80
CA CYS A 219 -8.91 -10.48 12.76
C CYS A 219 -9.00 -11.59 11.70
N SER A 220 -9.13 -12.84 12.14
CA SER A 220 -9.12 -14.03 11.28
C SER A 220 -9.62 -15.28 12.02
N GLY A 221 -9.54 -16.46 11.40
CA GLY A 221 -9.77 -17.74 12.09
C GLY A 221 -11.22 -18.02 12.50
N GLY A 222 -12.17 -17.24 11.99
CA GLY A 222 -13.57 -17.34 12.39
C GLY A 222 -14.01 -16.31 13.43
N GLN A 223 -13.09 -15.44 13.86
CA GLN A 223 -13.39 -14.32 14.74
C GLN A 223 -14.03 -13.17 13.94
N PRO A 224 -15.14 -12.59 14.41
CA PRO A 224 -15.70 -11.37 13.81
C PRO A 224 -14.76 -10.17 13.94
N CYS A 225 -14.73 -9.30 12.94
CA CYS A 225 -13.97 -8.05 13.01
C CYS A 225 -14.84 -6.96 13.62
N THR A 226 -14.46 -6.48 14.80
CA THR A 226 -15.23 -5.52 15.61
C THR A 226 -14.93 -4.07 15.24
N GLY A 227 -13.92 -3.84 14.39
CA GLY A 227 -13.38 -2.53 14.07
C GLY A 227 -12.27 -2.06 15.01
N THR A 228 -11.96 -2.84 16.06
CA THR A 228 -10.89 -2.56 17.03
C THR A 228 -9.88 -3.71 17.15
N ASN A 229 -10.20 -4.89 16.62
CA ASN A 229 -9.31 -6.06 16.54
C ASN A 229 -8.72 -6.22 15.13
N GLY A 230 -8.66 -5.13 14.37
CA GLY A 230 -8.07 -5.08 13.04
C GLY A 230 -8.85 -5.81 11.94
N PHE A 231 -8.15 -6.09 10.85
CA PHE A 231 -8.67 -6.72 9.63
C PHE A 231 -7.54 -7.52 8.95
N THR A 232 -7.89 -8.42 8.02
CA THR A 232 -6.89 -9.13 7.20
C THR A 232 -7.32 -9.23 5.75
N SER A 233 -6.40 -8.92 4.84
CA SER A 233 -6.61 -8.91 3.38
C SER A 233 -5.67 -9.90 2.68
N ARG A 234 -5.72 -11.15 3.11
CA ARG A 234 -4.85 -12.21 2.57
C ARG A 234 -5.35 -12.67 1.21
N TYR A 235 -4.49 -13.35 0.46
CA TYR A 235 -4.94 -14.07 -0.73
C TYR A 235 -5.17 -15.54 -0.41
N MET A 236 -5.89 -16.21 -1.30
CA MET A 236 -5.98 -17.66 -1.31
C MET A 236 -5.84 -18.19 -2.73
N TRP A 237 -5.34 -19.43 -2.82
CA TRP A 237 -5.70 -20.29 -3.94
C TRP A 237 -6.94 -21.10 -3.55
N ARG A 238 -7.74 -21.44 -4.55
CA ARG A 238 -8.91 -22.31 -4.47
C ARG A 238 -8.71 -23.50 -5.42
N GLU A 239 -9.81 -24.15 -5.80
CA GLU A 239 -9.82 -25.27 -6.73
C GLU A 239 -9.02 -24.96 -8.00
N ASP A 240 -8.16 -25.91 -8.38
CA ASP A 240 -7.27 -25.86 -9.54
C ASP A 240 -6.36 -24.62 -9.62
N GLY A 241 -6.13 -23.96 -8.48
CA GLY A 241 -5.28 -22.78 -8.39
C GLY A 241 -6.02 -21.47 -8.67
N LYS A 242 -7.36 -21.46 -8.68
CA LYS A 242 -8.15 -20.23 -8.83
C LYS A 242 -7.74 -19.20 -7.76
N ALA A 243 -7.44 -17.99 -8.18
CA ALA A 243 -6.91 -16.93 -7.32
C ALA A 243 -8.05 -16.07 -6.75
N THR A 244 -7.97 -15.76 -5.46
CA THR A 244 -9.01 -14.98 -4.77
C THR A 244 -8.40 -14.14 -3.65
N LEU A 245 -9.02 -12.99 -3.36
CA LEU A 245 -8.80 -12.24 -2.13
C LEU A 245 -9.67 -12.85 -1.04
N TYR A 246 -9.08 -13.14 0.11
CA TYR A 246 -9.76 -13.66 1.28
C TYR A 246 -9.75 -12.61 2.40
N LEU A 247 -10.87 -11.90 2.52
CA LEU A 247 -10.97 -10.66 3.28
C LEU A 247 -11.76 -10.84 4.58
N TYR A 248 -11.16 -10.41 5.68
CA TYR A 248 -11.84 -10.17 6.95
C TYR A 248 -11.98 -8.66 7.14
N HIS A 249 -13.21 -8.15 7.23
CA HIS A 249 -13.56 -6.74 7.41
C HIS A 249 -14.84 -6.61 8.25
N MET A 250 -15.21 -5.41 8.69
CA MET A 250 -16.38 -5.23 9.57
C MET A 250 -17.72 -5.50 8.87
N GLY A 251 -17.78 -5.37 7.54
CA GLY A 251 -18.97 -5.69 6.76
C GLY A 251 -19.12 -7.18 6.49
N ASN A 252 -18.15 -8.00 6.89
CA ASN A 252 -18.18 -9.43 6.65
C ASN A 252 -19.34 -10.08 7.42
N THR A 253 -20.27 -10.70 6.69
CA THR A 253 -21.48 -11.33 7.27
C THR A 253 -21.28 -12.80 7.61
N GLY A 254 -20.27 -13.44 7.00
CA GLY A 254 -19.92 -14.82 7.21
C GLY A 254 -19.12 -15.04 8.49
N LYS A 255 -19.07 -16.30 8.95
CA LYS A 255 -18.18 -16.71 10.06
C LYS A 255 -16.71 -16.55 9.65
N TYR A 256 -16.39 -16.88 8.41
CA TYR A 256 -15.04 -16.88 7.86
C TYR A 256 -14.86 -15.71 6.91
N GLY A 257 -13.65 -15.51 6.39
CA GLY A 257 -13.35 -14.43 5.45
C GLY A 257 -14.18 -14.57 4.18
N GLU A 258 -14.43 -13.44 3.54
CA GLU A 258 -15.15 -13.35 2.28
C GLU A 258 -14.20 -13.57 1.10
N ASP A 259 -14.60 -14.38 0.14
CA ASP A 259 -13.85 -14.62 -1.10
C ASP A 259 -14.26 -13.61 -2.17
N PHE A 260 -13.28 -12.98 -2.79
CA PHE A 260 -13.45 -12.14 -3.98
C PHE A 260 -12.57 -12.67 -5.10
N ASP A 261 -13.19 -13.38 -6.04
CA ASP A 261 -12.51 -14.06 -7.13
C ASP A 261 -11.86 -13.07 -8.11
N PHE A 262 -10.62 -13.35 -8.49
CA PHE A 262 -9.89 -12.51 -9.43
C PHE A 262 -10.39 -12.75 -10.85
N GLN A 263 -10.73 -11.66 -11.56
CA GLN A 263 -11.17 -11.72 -12.95
C GLN A 263 -10.30 -10.83 -13.82
N GLY A 264 -9.91 -11.34 -14.99
CA GLY A 264 -9.25 -10.51 -16.00
C GLY A 264 -10.20 -9.49 -16.61
N SER A 265 -9.63 -8.58 -17.39
CA SER A 265 -10.36 -7.63 -18.23
C SER A 265 -11.29 -8.30 -19.26
N ASP A 266 -11.08 -9.58 -19.54
CA ASP A 266 -11.94 -10.42 -20.37
C ASP A 266 -13.09 -11.10 -19.60
N GLY A 267 -13.22 -10.84 -18.29
CA GLY A 267 -14.23 -11.42 -17.42
C GLY A 267 -13.99 -12.87 -17.02
N ARG A 268 -12.82 -13.45 -17.35
CA ARG A 268 -12.48 -14.83 -16.96
C ARG A 268 -11.72 -14.86 -15.65
N ASP A 269 -11.97 -15.90 -14.86
CA ASP A 269 -11.27 -16.16 -13.60
C ASP A 269 -9.75 -16.32 -13.83
N LYS A 270 -8.97 -15.81 -12.88
CA LYS A 270 -7.52 -15.94 -12.86
C LYS A 270 -7.08 -17.13 -12.02
N TYR A 271 -5.99 -17.76 -12.45
CA TYR A 271 -5.44 -18.96 -11.85
C TYR A 271 -3.93 -18.83 -11.68
N PHE A 272 -3.41 -19.35 -10.58
CA PHE A 272 -1.99 -19.61 -10.41
C PHE A 272 -1.59 -20.82 -11.26
N GLN A 273 -0.61 -20.63 -12.14
CA GLN A 273 -0.11 -21.68 -13.03
C GLN A 273 1.09 -22.38 -12.36
N PRO A 274 1.03 -23.69 -12.11
CA PRO A 274 2.17 -24.46 -11.60
C PRO A 274 3.43 -24.23 -12.44
N GLY A 275 4.57 -24.07 -11.77
CA GLY A 275 5.87 -23.83 -12.39
C GLY A 275 6.10 -22.39 -12.87
N LYS A 276 5.10 -21.51 -12.80
CA LYS A 276 5.20 -20.12 -13.23
C LYS A 276 5.22 -19.15 -12.06
N TRP A 277 6.08 -18.15 -12.15
CA TRP A 277 6.06 -16.98 -11.28
C TRP A 277 4.90 -16.05 -11.65
N HIS A 278 4.12 -15.67 -10.64
CA HIS A 278 3.07 -14.68 -10.74
C HIS A 278 3.34 -13.51 -9.80
N ASN A 279 3.14 -12.30 -10.28
CA ASN A 279 3.23 -11.11 -9.45
C ASN A 279 1.86 -10.77 -8.90
N LEU A 280 1.79 -10.53 -7.59
CA LEU A 280 0.60 -10.03 -6.91
C LEU A 280 0.90 -8.64 -6.37
N VAL A 281 0.02 -7.69 -6.68
CA VAL A 281 0.06 -6.34 -6.10
C VAL A 281 -1.27 -6.06 -5.41
N GLN A 282 -1.21 -5.57 -4.17
CA GLN A 282 -2.34 -5.12 -3.38
C GLN A 282 -2.19 -3.65 -3.07
N ARG A 283 -3.24 -2.86 -3.25
CA ARG A 283 -3.40 -1.55 -2.58
C ARG A 283 -4.46 -1.72 -1.52
N VAL A 284 -4.17 -1.31 -0.29
CA VAL A 284 -5.14 -1.28 0.81
C VAL A 284 -5.21 0.12 1.37
N LYS A 285 -6.39 0.72 1.32
CA LYS A 285 -6.68 2.05 1.89
C LYS A 285 -7.73 1.92 2.97
N ILE A 286 -7.36 2.34 4.18
CA ILE A 286 -8.25 2.31 5.35
C ILE A 286 -9.36 3.33 5.20
N ASN A 287 -10.54 3.00 5.72
CA ASN A 287 -11.68 3.90 5.78
C ASN A 287 -11.44 5.08 6.75
N ASP A 288 -12.10 6.20 6.50
CA ASP A 288 -12.03 7.39 7.34
C ASP A 288 -12.96 7.23 8.56
N GLY A 289 -12.37 7.17 9.75
CA GLY A 289 -13.10 7.07 11.02
C GLY A 289 -14.11 5.93 11.01
N THR A 290 -15.40 6.24 10.94
CA THR A 290 -16.50 5.25 10.94
C THR A 290 -17.19 5.11 9.57
N LEU A 291 -16.73 5.82 8.55
CA LEU A 291 -17.27 5.76 7.19
C LEU A 291 -16.96 4.41 6.54
N SER A 292 -17.75 4.05 5.54
CA SER A 292 -17.51 2.90 4.66
C SER A 292 -16.94 3.40 3.34
N ASN A 293 -15.69 3.86 3.35
CA ASN A 293 -14.98 4.40 2.19
C ASN A 293 -13.55 3.84 2.06
N GLY A 294 -13.28 2.70 2.69
CA GLY A 294 -12.06 1.95 2.49
C GLY A 294 -12.07 1.25 1.13
N GLU A 295 -10.87 0.99 0.61
CA GLU A 295 -10.66 0.46 -0.74
C GLU A 295 -9.63 -0.67 -0.72
N ILE A 296 -9.83 -1.70 -1.56
CA ILE A 296 -8.80 -2.67 -1.93
C ILE A 296 -8.77 -2.82 -3.44
N ASP A 297 -7.61 -2.58 -4.04
CA ASP A 297 -7.33 -2.92 -5.43
C ASP A 297 -6.31 -4.04 -5.50
N VAL A 298 -6.48 -4.94 -6.48
CA VAL A 298 -5.55 -6.05 -6.71
C VAL A 298 -5.16 -6.12 -8.18
N TRP A 299 -3.87 -6.33 -8.42
CA TRP A 299 -3.33 -6.66 -9.71
C TRP A 299 -2.63 -8.01 -9.67
N MET A 300 -2.81 -8.80 -10.72
CA MET A 300 -2.07 -10.04 -10.95
C MET A 300 -1.40 -9.97 -12.31
N ASP A 301 -0.08 -10.17 -12.36
CA ASP A 301 0.72 -10.06 -13.59
C ASP A 301 0.49 -8.73 -14.34
N LYS A 302 0.44 -7.61 -13.60
CA LYS A 302 0.19 -6.22 -14.08
C LYS A 302 -1.22 -5.92 -14.59
N GLU A 303 -2.13 -6.87 -14.56
CA GLU A 303 -3.53 -6.65 -14.90
C GLU A 303 -4.35 -6.41 -13.63
N GLN A 304 -5.20 -5.38 -13.61
CA GLN A 304 -6.10 -5.15 -12.47
C GLN A 304 -7.19 -6.23 -12.48
N VAL A 305 -7.30 -6.98 -11.39
CA VAL A 305 -8.18 -8.14 -11.28
C VAL A 305 -9.27 -7.98 -10.22
N LEU A 306 -9.12 -7.00 -9.33
CA LEU A 306 -10.15 -6.57 -8.38
C LEU A 306 -10.05 -5.07 -8.13
N ASN A 307 -11.21 -4.47 -7.89
CA ASN A 307 -11.38 -3.14 -7.34
C ASN A 307 -12.60 -3.20 -6.40
N LEU A 308 -12.35 -3.10 -5.10
CA LEU A 308 -13.36 -3.15 -4.04
C LEU A 308 -13.42 -1.79 -3.37
N ASP A 309 -14.61 -1.23 -3.26
CA ASP A 309 -14.89 0.02 -2.59
C ASP A 309 -15.91 -0.17 -1.45
N ASN A 310 -16.28 0.94 -0.79
CA ASN A 310 -17.28 0.96 0.27
C ASN A 310 -16.96 0.02 1.45
N LEU A 311 -15.69 -0.28 1.69
CA LEU A 311 -15.26 -1.16 2.77
C LEU A 311 -15.15 -0.40 4.09
N LYS A 312 -15.35 -1.12 5.20
CA LYS A 312 -15.11 -0.64 6.55
C LYS A 312 -14.22 -1.62 7.29
N PHE A 313 -13.00 -1.21 7.57
CA PHE A 313 -11.97 -2.03 8.21
C PHE A 313 -11.92 -1.82 9.71
N VAL A 314 -11.90 -0.55 10.13
CA VAL A 314 -11.66 -0.16 11.53
C VAL A 314 -12.56 0.99 11.96
N THR A 315 -12.68 1.21 13.27
CA THR A 315 -13.39 2.35 13.89
C THR A 315 -12.53 3.12 14.90
N ASN A 316 -11.32 2.61 15.21
CA ASN A 316 -10.40 3.16 16.20
C ASN A 316 -9.25 3.99 15.58
N ASN A 317 -9.36 4.36 14.30
CA ASN A 317 -8.34 5.06 13.53
C ASN A 317 -7.02 4.31 13.32
N ASP A 318 -6.99 2.98 13.49
CA ASP A 318 -5.82 2.19 13.11
C ASP A 318 -5.48 2.38 11.62
N GLY A 319 -4.21 2.19 11.30
CA GLY A 319 -3.70 2.08 9.95
C GLY A 319 -3.42 0.63 9.59
N VAL A 320 -3.06 0.39 8.34
CA VAL A 320 -2.37 -0.83 7.95
C VAL A 320 -1.00 -0.84 8.63
N ASP A 321 -0.68 -1.87 9.41
CA ASP A 321 0.53 -1.93 10.25
C ASP A 321 1.31 -3.24 10.13
N SER A 322 0.82 -4.18 9.32
CA SER A 322 1.38 -5.52 9.24
C SER A 322 1.29 -6.09 7.83
N LEU A 323 2.39 -6.70 7.38
CA LEU A 323 2.35 -7.75 6.38
C LEU A 323 2.09 -9.07 7.11
N TYR A 324 0.92 -9.67 6.87
CA TYR A 324 0.56 -10.96 7.40
C TYR A 324 0.99 -12.05 6.42
N PHE A 325 2.18 -12.60 6.64
CA PHE A 325 2.64 -13.78 5.92
C PHE A 325 1.87 -15.00 6.40
N SER A 326 1.14 -15.66 5.52
CA SER A 326 0.36 -16.86 5.82
C SER A 326 0.42 -17.77 4.61
N SER A 327 0.87 -19.01 4.81
CA SER A 327 1.14 -19.93 3.70
C SER A 327 0.91 -21.38 4.11
N PHE A 328 -0.30 -21.89 3.85
CA PHE A 328 -0.71 -23.25 4.21
C PHE A 328 -1.96 -23.69 3.47
N HIS A 329 -2.10 -24.98 3.17
CA HIS A 329 -3.37 -25.61 2.81
C HIS A 329 -4.38 -25.52 3.94
N GLY A 330 -5.61 -25.10 3.63
CA GLY A 330 -6.65 -25.16 4.65
C GLY A 330 -7.97 -24.49 4.32
N GLY A 331 -9.00 -25.03 4.96
CA GLY A 331 -9.72 -24.48 6.09
C GLY A 331 -9.19 -25.16 7.36
N ASN A 332 -10.04 -25.88 8.09
CA ASN A 332 -9.62 -26.74 9.20
C ASN A 332 -9.93 -28.22 8.86
N GLY A 333 -9.04 -29.14 9.23
CA GLY A 333 -9.21 -30.58 9.03
C GLY A 333 -8.39 -31.19 7.89
N SER A 334 -8.26 -32.52 7.91
CA SER A 334 -7.40 -33.28 6.99
C SER A 334 -7.84 -33.29 5.54
N GLU A 335 -9.11 -32.94 5.29
CA GLU A 335 -9.71 -32.86 3.97
C GLU A 335 -9.04 -31.81 3.06
N TRP A 336 -8.32 -30.85 3.66
CA TRP A 336 -7.60 -29.80 2.92
C TRP A 336 -6.14 -30.13 2.65
N TRP A 337 -5.56 -31.10 3.35
CA TRP A 337 -4.12 -31.33 3.32
C TRP A 337 -3.67 -31.89 1.98
N PRO A 338 -2.47 -31.53 1.51
CA PRO A 338 -1.95 -32.07 0.27
C PRO A 338 -1.66 -33.57 0.46
N GLU A 339 -1.86 -34.37 -0.58
CA GLU A 339 -1.61 -35.83 -0.49
C GLU A 339 -0.12 -36.19 -0.67
N ARG A 340 0.70 -35.20 -1.03
CA ARG A 340 2.14 -35.32 -1.26
C ARG A 340 2.87 -34.07 -0.77
N ASP A 341 4.18 -34.20 -0.58
CA ASP A 341 5.03 -33.05 -0.29
C ASP A 341 5.04 -32.13 -1.51
N VAL A 342 4.70 -30.86 -1.29
CA VAL A 342 4.74 -29.82 -2.33
C VAL A 342 5.39 -28.56 -1.77
N SER A 343 5.85 -27.66 -2.65
CA SER A 343 6.47 -26.39 -2.26
C SER A 343 5.93 -25.21 -3.05
N ALA A 344 5.99 -24.04 -2.43
CA ALA A 344 5.78 -22.74 -3.08
C ALA A 344 6.97 -21.82 -2.75
N TYR A 345 7.29 -20.94 -3.68
CA TYR A 345 8.40 -20.01 -3.60
C TYR A 345 7.86 -18.59 -3.59
N PHE A 346 8.48 -17.74 -2.77
CA PHE A 346 8.13 -16.34 -2.61
C PHE A 346 9.36 -15.48 -2.74
N ASP A 347 9.24 -14.36 -3.42
CA ASP A 347 10.37 -13.48 -3.69
C ASP A 347 9.95 -12.03 -3.90
N ASP A 348 10.94 -11.13 -3.85
CA ASP A 348 10.81 -9.71 -4.18
C ASP A 348 9.64 -9.00 -3.47
N PHE A 349 9.54 -9.16 -2.15
CA PHE A 349 8.53 -8.44 -1.37
C PHE A 349 8.83 -6.95 -1.36
N VAL A 350 7.81 -6.14 -1.60
CA VAL A 350 7.83 -4.68 -1.49
C VAL A 350 6.62 -4.22 -0.69
N VAL A 351 6.85 -3.45 0.38
CA VAL A 351 5.80 -2.71 1.09
C VAL A 351 6.13 -1.22 1.01
N SER A 352 5.26 -0.42 0.39
CA SER A 352 5.49 1.01 0.17
C SER A 352 4.22 1.82 0.24
N THR A 353 4.32 3.09 0.66
CA THR A 353 3.22 4.06 0.52
C THR A 353 3.18 4.69 -0.87
N ASN A 354 4.03 4.26 -1.81
CA ASN A 354 4.14 4.79 -3.17
C ASN A 354 3.87 3.69 -4.20
N ALA A 355 2.87 3.90 -5.05
CA ALA A 355 2.48 3.00 -6.13
C ALA A 355 3.64 2.66 -7.09
N SER A 356 4.52 3.63 -7.38
CA SER A 356 5.64 3.42 -8.31
C SER A 356 6.67 2.41 -7.81
N ASP A 357 6.78 2.17 -6.50
CA ASP A 357 7.68 1.15 -5.94
C ASP A 357 7.20 -0.27 -6.24
N VAL A 358 5.90 -0.46 -6.47
CA VAL A 358 5.29 -1.75 -6.81
C VAL A 358 4.99 -1.90 -8.30
N GLY A 359 5.44 -0.95 -9.13
CA GLY A 359 5.30 -0.98 -10.59
C GLY A 359 3.93 -0.55 -11.11
N LEU A 360 3.19 0.25 -10.34
CA LEU A 360 1.93 0.87 -10.72
C LEU A 360 2.09 2.34 -11.13
#